data_AF-A0A415FEC9-F1
#
_entry.id   AF-A0A415FEC9-F1
#
_cell.length_a   1.000
_cell.length_b   1.000
_cell.length_c   1.000
_cell.angle_alpha   90.00
_cell.angle_beta   90.00
_cell.angle_gamma   90.00
#
_symmetry.space_group_name_H-M   'P 1'
#
loop_
_entity.id
_entity.type
_entity.pdbx_description
1 polymer ?
#
loop_
_entity_poly.entity_id
_entity_poly.type
_entity_poly.pdbx_seq_one_letter_code
_entity_poly.pdbx_strand_id
1 'polypeptide(L)'
;MSQRDTSLDSVGGLMILHMISFHLRGYLGYEVLDLENFLFFFFMPWFFFKAGMFWKMDSIKNVVVKGYCRLLKPFIIFSIIGHLCFCIRLFVERDYNWVHYVLSPFKALLRYGCVAGNEPLWFLLSLFVIRVLYTLCANYKIHFVIVLFVTALVGFLCNLYAPITEPRYLGNVSTGLFFFTMGNWLSNRTLEVDGKIQFIIAITLILYIVYPSAVDLFYNKVLYGNYFIYPSAVDLFYNKVLYGNYFIWMIHSV
;
A
#
# COMPACT_ATOMS: atom_id res chain seq x y z
N MET A 1 -21.60 13.10 -17.09
CA MET A 1 -20.42 13.05 -16.19
C MET A 1 -20.81 12.17 -15.01
N SER A 2 -20.09 11.09 -14.72
CA SER A 2 -20.34 10.34 -13.49
C SER A 2 -20.02 11.25 -12.30
N GLN A 3 -20.93 11.32 -11.33
CA GLN A 3 -20.73 12.06 -10.09
C GLN A 3 -19.51 11.48 -9.36
N ARG A 4 -18.67 12.35 -8.79
CA ARG A 4 -17.51 11.91 -8.00
C ARG A 4 -18.01 11.20 -6.75
N ASP A 5 -17.50 10.01 -6.50
CA ASP A 5 -17.81 9.25 -5.29
C ASP A 5 -17.02 9.80 -4.10
N THR A 6 -17.71 10.53 -3.22
CA THR A 6 -17.12 11.13 -2.02
C THR A 6 -16.78 10.10 -0.95
N SER A 7 -17.42 8.93 -0.94
CA SER A 7 -17.19 7.88 0.06
C SER A 7 -15.76 7.32 -0.03
N LEU A 8 -15.31 7.02 -1.26
CA LEU A 8 -13.95 6.53 -1.54
C LEU A 8 -12.88 7.56 -1.17
N ASP A 9 -13.20 8.84 -1.25
CA ASP A 9 -12.29 9.93 -0.86
C ASP A 9 -12.26 10.13 0.65
N SER A 10 -13.40 10.04 1.33
CA SER A 10 -13.47 10.06 2.79
C SER A 10 -12.69 8.90 3.42
N VAL A 11 -12.83 7.69 2.90
CA VAL A 11 -12.06 6.52 3.36
C VAL A 11 -10.57 6.74 3.10
N GLY A 12 -10.20 7.22 1.91
CA GLY A 12 -8.80 7.57 1.62
C GLY A 12 -8.23 8.63 2.59
N GLY A 13 -9.01 9.66 2.91
CA GLY A 13 -8.64 10.69 3.88
C GLY A 13 -8.45 10.12 5.28
N LEU A 14 -9.36 9.26 5.74
CA LEU A 14 -9.25 8.57 7.04
C LEU A 14 -7.97 7.72 7.11
N MET A 15 -7.64 6.98 6.05
CA MET A 15 -6.40 6.17 6.01
C MET A 15 -5.14 7.04 6.04
N ILE A 16 -5.15 8.23 5.42
CA ILE A 16 -4.02 9.18 5.51
C ILE A 16 -3.88 9.73 6.93
N LEU A 17 -5.00 10.11 7.57
CA LEU A 17 -4.98 10.59 8.96
C LEU A 17 -4.46 9.51 9.92
N HIS A 18 -4.89 8.26 9.73
CA HIS A 18 -4.38 7.14 10.49
C HIS A 18 -2.86 6.96 10.27
N MET A 19 -2.38 6.98 9.03
CA MET A 19 -0.94 6.90 8.72
C MET A 19 -0.14 8.02 9.43
N ILE A 20 -0.61 9.26 9.39
CA ILE A 20 0.05 10.38 10.09
C ILE A 20 0.07 10.15 11.60
N SER A 21 -1.05 9.73 12.20
CA SER A 21 -1.16 9.40 13.62
C SER A 21 -0.20 8.26 14.01
N PHE A 22 -0.15 7.19 13.21
CA PHE A 22 0.73 6.04 13.41
C PHE A 22 2.20 6.46 13.49
N HIS A 23 2.68 7.26 12.52
CA HIS A 23 4.06 7.73 12.51
C HIS A 23 4.36 8.73 13.64
N LEU A 24 3.42 9.61 14.00
CA LEU A 24 3.60 10.55 15.11
C LEU A 24 3.74 9.80 16.45
N ARG A 25 2.91 8.78 16.68
CA ARG A 25 3.00 7.95 17.89
C ARG A 25 4.30 7.16 17.95
N GLY A 26 4.71 6.55 16.83
CA GLY A 26 6.00 5.87 16.73
C GLY A 26 7.18 6.80 17.07
N TYR A 27 7.12 8.06 16.63
CA TYR A 27 8.13 9.07 16.98
C TYR A 27 8.12 9.45 18.47
N LEU A 28 6.94 9.52 19.08
CA LEU A 28 6.75 9.82 20.50
C LEU A 28 6.98 8.61 21.42
N GLY A 29 7.27 7.43 20.86
CA GLY A 29 7.49 6.19 21.62
C GLY A 29 6.20 5.56 22.17
N TYR A 30 5.03 5.94 21.65
CA TYR A 30 3.77 5.30 22.02
C TYR A 30 3.53 4.05 21.20
N GLU A 31 3.13 2.97 21.87
CA GLU A 31 2.69 1.75 21.21
C GLU A 31 1.35 1.96 20.49
N VAL A 32 1.18 1.23 19.39
CA VAL A 32 -0.09 1.21 18.67
C VAL A 32 -1.03 0.24 19.37
N LEU A 33 -2.26 0.68 19.63
CA LEU A 33 -3.27 -0.15 20.29
C LEU A 33 -3.63 -1.34 19.41
N ASP A 34 -3.80 -2.53 20.00
CA ASP A 34 -4.18 -3.75 19.28
C ASP A 34 -5.47 -3.59 18.47
N LEU A 35 -6.45 -2.87 19.04
CA LEU A 35 -7.70 -2.56 18.35
C LEU A 35 -7.48 -1.66 17.12
N GLU A 36 -6.55 -0.70 17.20
CA GLU A 36 -6.22 0.18 16.07
C GLU A 36 -5.55 -0.61 14.95
N ASN A 37 -4.58 -1.46 15.30
CA ASN A 37 -3.95 -2.38 14.35
C ASN A 37 -5.00 -3.30 13.69
N PHE A 38 -5.93 -3.86 14.47
CA PHE A 38 -7.00 -4.70 13.94
C PHE A 38 -7.98 -3.95 13.02
N LEU A 39 -8.28 -2.69 13.32
CA LEU A 39 -9.23 -1.88 12.53
C LEU A 39 -8.61 -1.30 11.26
N PHE A 40 -7.30 -1.01 11.25
CA PHE A 40 -6.66 -0.29 10.14
C PHE A 40 -5.57 -1.08 9.41
N PHE A 41 -5.29 -2.35 9.74
CA PHE A 41 -4.27 -3.18 9.08
C PHE A 41 -4.28 -3.20 7.53
N PHE A 42 -5.40 -2.87 6.88
CA PHE A 42 -5.54 -2.80 5.42
C PHE A 42 -5.28 -1.39 4.84
N PHE A 43 -4.90 -0.40 5.65
CA PHE A 43 -4.76 1.00 5.20
C PHE A 43 -3.80 1.16 4.03
N MET A 44 -2.66 0.45 4.02
CA MET A 44 -1.71 0.48 2.91
C MET A 44 -2.23 -0.24 1.66
N PRO A 45 -2.72 -1.51 1.74
CA PRO A 45 -3.36 -2.16 0.61
C PRO A 45 -4.47 -1.35 -0.05
N TRP A 46 -5.27 -0.64 0.74
CA TRP A 46 -6.37 0.20 0.24
C TRP A 46 -5.90 1.21 -0.80
N PHE A 47 -4.74 1.85 -0.61
CA PHE A 47 -4.23 2.82 -1.58
C PHE A 47 -3.81 2.16 -2.90
N PHE A 48 -3.17 0.99 -2.86
CA PHE A 48 -2.83 0.23 -4.07
C PHE A 48 -4.08 -0.27 -4.79
N PHE A 49 -5.04 -0.80 -4.03
CA PHE A 49 -6.32 -1.26 -4.54
C PHE A 49 -7.11 -0.13 -5.21
N LYS A 50 -7.30 1.01 -4.51
CA LYS A 50 -7.96 2.21 -5.04
C LYS A 50 -7.26 2.71 -6.31
N ALA A 51 -5.93 2.71 -6.33
CA ALA A 51 -5.19 3.11 -7.53
C ALA A 51 -5.46 2.18 -8.73
N GLY A 52 -5.65 0.88 -8.49
CA GLY A 52 -6.07 -0.10 -9.49
C GLY A 52 -7.49 0.09 -10.01
N MET A 53 -8.44 0.41 -9.11
CA MET A 53 -9.85 0.67 -9.48
C MET A 53 -9.98 1.79 -10.52
N PHE A 54 -9.18 2.85 -10.38
CA PHE A 54 -9.21 4.00 -11.27
C PHE A 54 -8.18 3.93 -12.40
N TRP A 55 -7.47 2.80 -12.53
CA TRP A 55 -6.51 2.64 -13.61
C TRP A 55 -7.22 2.48 -14.96
N LYS A 56 -6.66 3.13 -15.97
CA LYS A 56 -7.09 3.03 -17.36
C LYS A 56 -5.87 2.79 -18.23
N MET A 57 -6.05 1.99 -19.27
CA MET A 57 -5.00 1.72 -20.25
C MET A 57 -4.47 3.03 -20.85
N ASP A 58 -3.15 3.14 -20.92
CA ASP A 58 -2.43 4.27 -21.51
C ASP A 58 -1.07 3.75 -22.02
N SER A 59 -0.40 4.52 -22.88
CA SER A 59 0.93 4.15 -23.35
C SER A 59 1.94 4.15 -22.20
N ILE A 60 2.94 3.26 -22.26
CA ILE A 60 4.01 3.18 -21.23
C ILE A 60 4.68 4.55 -21.06
N LYS A 61 4.95 5.24 -22.17
CA LYS A 61 5.52 6.59 -22.16
C LYS A 61 4.67 7.56 -21.32
N ASN A 62 3.36 7.58 -21.54
CA ASN A 62 2.45 8.45 -20.80
C ASN A 62 2.36 8.06 -19.31
N VAL A 63 2.34 6.76 -19.00
CA VAL A 63 2.34 6.27 -17.61
C VAL A 63 3.62 6.70 -16.89
N VAL A 64 4.78 6.60 -17.52
CA VAL A 64 6.06 7.04 -16.97
C VAL A 64 6.09 8.55 -16.77
N VAL A 65 5.66 9.34 -17.76
CA VAL A 65 5.65 10.81 -17.64
C VAL A 65 4.70 11.29 -16.54
N LYS A 66 3.46 10.77 -16.51
CA LYS A 66 2.48 11.11 -15.47
C LYS A 66 2.95 10.63 -14.10
N GLY A 67 3.53 9.43 -14.03
CA GLY A 67 4.11 8.86 -12.82
C GLY A 67 5.29 9.68 -12.30
N TYR A 68 6.15 10.16 -13.18
CA TYR A 68 7.24 11.05 -12.81
C TYR A 68 6.71 12.34 -12.17
N CYS A 69 5.79 13.04 -12.83
CA CYS A 69 5.27 14.31 -12.34
C CYS A 69 4.51 14.20 -11.02
N ARG A 70 3.77 13.09 -10.81
CA ARG A 70 2.86 12.92 -9.67
C ARG A 70 3.42 12.07 -8.53
N LEU A 71 4.42 11.22 -8.79
CA LEU A 71 4.96 10.28 -7.80
C LEU A 71 6.46 10.50 -7.59
N LEU A 72 7.28 10.37 -8.64
CA LEU A 72 8.74 10.46 -8.48
C LEU A 72 9.23 11.87 -8.12
N LYS A 73 8.66 12.91 -8.74
CA LYS A 73 9.05 14.30 -8.42
C LYS A 73 8.74 14.63 -6.94
N PRO A 74 7.51 14.38 -6.42
CA PRO A 74 7.25 14.51 -4.99
C PRO A 74 8.17 13.64 -4.13
N PHE A 75 8.39 12.38 -4.50
CA PHE A 75 9.30 11.47 -3.81
C PHE A 75 10.71 12.05 -3.67
N ILE A 76 11.30 12.56 -4.75
CA ILE A 76 12.64 13.17 -4.74
C ILE A 76 12.68 14.41 -3.85
N ILE A 77 11.72 15.32 -4.01
CA ILE A 77 11.67 16.57 -3.23
C ILE A 77 11.56 16.27 -1.74
N PHE A 78 10.61 15.41 -1.34
CA PHE A 78 10.41 15.09 0.07
C PHE A 78 11.49 14.19 0.65
N SER A 79 12.20 13.41 -0.18
CA SER A 79 13.38 12.67 0.25
C SER A 79 14.53 13.61 0.58
N ILE A 80 14.79 14.62 -0.26
CA ILE A 80 15.82 15.63 0.02
C ILE A 80 15.48 16.38 1.31
N ILE A 81 14.23 16.83 1.46
CA ILE A 81 13.80 17.54 2.68
C ILE A 81 13.94 16.65 3.92
N GLY A 82 13.44 15.40 3.85
CA GLY A 82 13.55 14.46 4.97
C GLY A 82 14.98 14.14 5.35
N HIS A 83 15.85 14.01 4.36
CA HIS A 83 17.27 13.77 4.57
C HIS A 83 17.97 14.98 5.19
N LEU A 84 17.65 16.21 4.76
CA LEU A 84 18.17 17.43 5.40
C LEU A 84 17.77 17.51 6.88
N CYS A 85 16.51 17.22 7.21
CA CYS A 85 16.05 17.14 8.60
C CYS A 85 16.82 16.07 9.40
N PHE A 86 17.07 14.90 8.79
CA PHE A 86 17.86 13.85 9.41
C PHE A 86 19.32 14.27 9.67
N CYS A 87 19.96 14.97 8.72
CA CYS A 87 21.30 15.52 8.91
C CYS A 87 21.36 16.55 10.04
N ILE A 88 20.36 17.43 10.16
CA ILE A 88 20.27 18.39 11.28
C ILE A 88 20.16 17.65 12.61
N ARG A 89 19.34 16.58 12.67
CA ARG A 89 19.21 15.74 13.86
C ARG A 89 20.55 15.10 14.25
N LEU A 90 21.26 14.48 13.30
CA LEU A 90 22.58 13.87 13.56
C LEU A 90 23.58 14.90 14.11
N PHE A 91 23.59 16.10 13.54
CA PHE A 91 24.46 17.18 13.99
C PHE A 91 24.15 17.59 15.44
N VAL A 92 22.87 17.73 15.79
CA VAL A 92 22.42 18.01 17.17
C VAL A 92 22.77 16.89 18.14
N GLU A 93 22.66 15.63 17.70
CA GLU A 93 23.07 14.43 18.44
C GLU A 93 24.61 14.26 18.53
N ARG A 94 25.38 15.20 17.96
CA ARG A 94 26.85 15.22 17.91
C ARG A 94 27.47 14.03 17.16
N ASP A 95 26.73 13.48 16.21
CA ASP A 95 27.24 12.48 15.28
C ASP A 95 27.84 13.18 14.06
N TYR A 96 29.15 13.09 13.88
CA TYR A 96 29.88 13.71 12.77
C TYR A 96 30.41 12.69 11.74
N ASN A 97 29.95 11.44 11.80
CA ASN A 97 30.41 10.41 10.89
C ASN A 97 29.77 10.58 9.51
N TRP A 98 30.55 11.01 8.52
CA TRP A 98 30.09 11.25 7.14
C TRP A 98 29.33 10.06 6.52
N VAL A 99 29.62 8.82 6.94
CA VAL A 99 28.90 7.61 6.50
C VAL A 99 27.41 7.75 6.77
N HIS A 100 27.02 8.28 7.93
CA HIS A 100 25.62 8.44 8.32
C HIS A 100 24.92 9.55 7.54
N TYR A 101 25.67 10.54 7.05
CA TYR A 101 25.16 11.64 6.24
C TYR A 101 25.02 11.29 4.76
N VAL A 102 25.85 10.39 4.21
CA VAL A 102 25.90 10.17 2.75
C VAL A 102 25.65 8.71 2.38
N LEU A 103 26.45 7.79 2.92
CA LEU A 103 26.45 6.40 2.47
C LEU A 103 25.23 5.63 3.03
N SER A 104 24.86 5.86 4.29
CA SER A 104 23.71 5.21 4.92
C SER A 104 22.37 5.58 4.24
N PRO A 105 22.07 6.87 3.95
CA PRO A 105 20.86 7.25 3.21
C PRO A 105 20.82 6.68 1.79
N PHE A 106 21.95 6.65 1.08
CA PHE A 106 22.03 6.03 -0.25
C PHE A 106 21.78 4.52 -0.19
N LYS A 107 22.38 3.83 0.79
CA LYS A 107 22.15 2.41 1.04
C LYS A 107 20.68 2.14 1.42
N ALA A 108 20.07 3.00 2.23
CA ALA A 108 18.66 2.92 2.60
C ALA A 108 17.75 3.07 1.38
N LEU A 109 18.06 4.01 0.47
CA LEU A 109 17.32 4.18 -0.77
C LEU A 109 17.35 2.92 -1.64
N LEU A 110 18.54 2.32 -1.80
CA LEU A 110 18.71 1.10 -2.60
C LEU A 110 18.06 -0.13 -1.97
N ARG A 111 18.03 -0.23 -0.63
CA ARG A 111 17.48 -1.39 0.08
C ARG A 111 15.98 -1.30 0.31
N TYR A 112 15.52 -0.13 0.73
CA TYR A 112 14.17 0.08 1.25
C TYR A 112 13.30 0.93 0.32
N GLY A 113 13.88 1.61 -0.66
CA GLY A 113 13.14 2.51 -1.55
C GLY A 113 12.75 3.84 -0.90
N CYS A 114 13.37 4.20 0.22
CA CYS A 114 13.18 5.46 0.92
C CYS A 114 14.48 5.93 1.59
N VAL A 115 14.53 7.20 1.99
CA VAL A 115 15.68 7.77 2.72
C VAL A 115 15.35 7.93 4.19
N ALA A 116 16.40 7.94 5.04
CA ALA A 116 16.25 8.25 6.46
C ALA A 116 15.58 9.62 6.66
N GLY A 117 14.68 9.70 7.64
CA GLY A 117 13.91 10.90 7.96
C GLY A 117 12.56 11.02 7.24
N ASN A 118 12.27 10.20 6.22
CA ASN A 118 10.95 10.17 5.60
C ASN A 118 10.62 8.79 4.99
N GLU A 119 10.56 7.79 5.87
CA GLU A 119 10.23 6.41 5.52
C GLU A 119 8.91 6.28 4.71
N PRO A 120 7.79 6.98 5.04
CA PRO A 120 6.51 6.83 4.33
C PRO A 120 6.58 7.04 2.81
N LEU A 121 7.61 7.70 2.31
CA LEU A 121 7.81 7.93 0.88
C LEU A 121 8.01 6.65 0.06
N TRP A 122 8.38 5.54 0.69
CA TRP A 122 8.54 4.24 0.00
C TRP A 122 7.33 3.91 -0.88
N PHE A 123 6.12 4.25 -0.40
CA PHE A 123 4.86 4.00 -1.09
C PHE A 123 4.80 4.66 -2.48
N LEU A 124 5.32 5.89 -2.62
CA LEU A 124 5.27 6.61 -3.90
C LEU A 124 6.14 5.94 -4.96
N LEU A 125 7.32 5.48 -4.56
CA LEU A 125 8.23 4.74 -5.45
C LEU A 125 7.61 3.39 -5.84
N SER A 126 7.09 2.64 -4.87
CA SER A 126 6.43 1.36 -5.14
C SER A 126 5.22 1.52 -6.06
N LEU A 127 4.37 2.53 -5.82
CA LEU A 127 3.21 2.79 -6.67
C LEU A 127 3.61 3.20 -8.09
N PHE A 128 4.70 3.95 -8.26
CA PHE A 128 5.24 4.26 -9.59
C PHE A 128 5.63 2.98 -10.33
N VAL A 129 6.41 2.11 -9.69
CA VAL A 129 6.84 0.83 -10.27
C VAL A 129 5.64 -0.05 -10.61
N ILE A 130 4.69 -0.20 -9.69
CA ILE A 130 3.46 -0.99 -9.87
C ILE A 130 2.68 -0.52 -11.10
N ARG A 131 2.50 0.80 -11.28
CA ARG A 131 1.77 1.34 -12.44
C ARG A 131 2.47 1.01 -13.76
N VAL A 132 3.79 1.06 -13.79
CA VAL A 132 4.58 0.70 -14.98
C VAL A 132 4.47 -0.81 -15.25
N LEU A 133 4.69 -1.65 -14.24
CA LEU A 133 4.59 -3.11 -14.35
C LEU A 133 3.21 -3.56 -14.80
N TYR A 134 2.15 -3.03 -14.19
CA TYR A 134 0.78 -3.39 -14.56
C TYR A 134 0.46 -2.98 -16.01
N THR A 135 0.92 -1.80 -16.44
CA THR A 135 0.76 -1.35 -17.83
C THR A 135 1.51 -2.25 -18.81
N LEU A 136 2.71 -2.73 -18.44
CA LEU A 136 3.45 -3.72 -19.23
C LEU A 136 2.64 -5.03 -19.33
N CYS A 137 2.17 -5.57 -18.21
CA CYS A 137 1.35 -6.78 -18.19
C CYS A 137 0.12 -6.64 -19.10
N ALA A 138 -0.57 -5.50 -19.03
CA ALA A 138 -1.74 -5.23 -19.85
C ALA A 138 -1.40 -5.12 -21.35
N ASN A 139 -0.28 -4.48 -21.70
CA ASN A 139 0.17 -4.39 -23.10
C ASN A 139 0.54 -5.75 -23.70
N TYR A 140 1.16 -6.62 -22.90
CA TYR A 140 1.45 -8.01 -23.27
C TYR A 140 0.23 -8.94 -23.14
N LYS A 141 -0.95 -8.40 -22.78
CA LYS A 141 -2.20 -9.15 -22.60
C LYS A 141 -2.06 -10.33 -21.63
N ILE A 142 -1.22 -10.17 -20.60
CA ILE A 142 -1.06 -11.18 -19.55
C ILE A 142 -2.37 -11.28 -18.78
N HIS A 143 -2.88 -12.50 -18.64
CA HIS A 143 -4.14 -12.74 -17.95
C HIS A 143 -4.04 -12.36 -16.46
N PHE A 144 -5.05 -11.69 -15.92
CA PHE A 144 -5.02 -11.15 -14.55
C PHE A 144 -4.75 -12.22 -13.48
N VAL A 145 -5.28 -13.45 -13.66
CA VAL A 145 -5.02 -14.58 -12.74
C VAL A 145 -3.54 -14.92 -12.66
N ILE A 146 -2.80 -14.84 -13.77
CA ILE A 146 -1.36 -15.08 -13.79
C ILE A 146 -0.65 -14.00 -12.99
N VAL A 147 -1.05 -12.73 -13.19
CA VAL A 147 -0.49 -11.60 -12.43
C VAL A 147 -0.73 -11.78 -10.93
N LEU A 148 -1.96 -12.14 -10.53
CA LEU A 148 -2.30 -12.39 -9.11
C LEU A 148 -1.48 -13.55 -8.52
N PHE A 149 -1.40 -14.67 -9.23
CA PHE A 149 -0.67 -15.84 -8.75
C PHE A 149 0.83 -15.56 -8.60
N VAL A 150 1.45 -14.99 -9.62
CA VAL A 150 2.89 -14.68 -9.62
C VAL A 150 3.21 -13.65 -8.54
N THR A 151 2.41 -12.59 -8.41
CA THR A 151 2.66 -11.55 -7.40
C THR A 151 2.44 -12.04 -5.98
N ALA A 152 1.43 -12.87 -5.73
CA ALA A 152 1.23 -13.52 -4.44
C ALA A 152 2.39 -14.45 -4.08
N LEU A 153 2.87 -15.25 -5.04
CA LEU A 153 4.01 -16.15 -4.84
C LEU A 153 5.30 -15.38 -4.56
N VAL A 154 5.61 -14.34 -5.34
CA VAL A 154 6.80 -13.50 -5.14
C VAL A 154 6.74 -12.79 -3.79
N GLY A 155 5.58 -12.23 -3.42
CA GLY A 155 5.38 -11.59 -2.12
C GLY A 155 5.59 -12.57 -0.96
N PHE A 156 5.02 -13.78 -1.06
CA PHE A 156 5.20 -14.83 -0.06
C PHE A 156 6.66 -15.29 0.06
N LEU A 157 7.34 -15.54 -1.05
CA LEU A 157 8.77 -15.90 -1.03
C LEU A 157 9.62 -14.78 -0.42
N CYS A 158 9.33 -13.52 -0.75
CA CYS A 158 10.00 -12.38 -0.14
C CYS A 158 9.74 -12.31 1.36
N ASN A 159 8.56 -12.72 1.83
CA ASN A 159 8.22 -12.78 3.25
C ASN A 159 8.97 -13.90 3.97
N LEU A 160 9.02 -15.11 3.39
CA LEU A 160 9.71 -16.27 3.96
C LEU A 160 11.20 -15.98 4.18
N TYR A 161 11.81 -15.27 3.23
CA TYR A 161 13.23 -14.94 3.26
C TYR A 161 13.51 -13.50 3.73
N ALA A 162 12.52 -12.80 4.31
CA ALA A 162 12.61 -11.38 4.68
C ALA A 162 13.89 -10.95 5.45
N PRO A 163 14.52 -11.79 6.29
CA PRO A 163 15.81 -11.44 6.92
C PRO A 163 17.00 -11.35 5.94
N ILE A 164 16.89 -11.92 4.74
CA ILE A 164 17.96 -12.13 3.75
C ILE A 164 17.63 -11.44 2.41
N THR A 165 16.35 -11.30 2.06
CA THR A 165 15.90 -10.71 0.78
C THR A 165 15.96 -9.20 0.81
N GLU A 166 17.14 -8.69 0.50
CA GLU A 166 17.29 -7.34 -0.05
C GLU A 166 17.29 -7.42 -1.57
N PRO A 167 16.65 -6.49 -2.28
CA PRO A 167 16.02 -5.28 -1.76
C PRO A 167 14.55 -5.49 -1.30
N ARG A 168 14.19 -4.89 -0.16
CA ARG A 168 12.86 -5.05 0.47
C ARG A 168 11.71 -4.55 -0.39
N TYR A 169 11.97 -3.62 -1.31
CA TYR A 169 10.95 -3.13 -2.22
C TYR A 169 10.39 -4.21 -3.17
N LEU A 170 11.06 -5.36 -3.33
CA LEU A 170 10.52 -6.45 -4.14
C LEU A 170 9.24 -7.05 -3.52
N GLY A 171 9.26 -7.24 -2.20
CA GLY A 171 8.08 -7.68 -1.45
C GLY A 171 6.96 -6.66 -1.55
N ASN A 172 7.25 -5.39 -1.25
CA ASN A 172 6.21 -4.35 -1.23
C ASN A 172 5.62 -4.06 -2.64
N VAL A 173 6.42 -4.13 -3.71
CA VAL A 173 5.96 -3.96 -5.09
C VAL A 173 5.11 -5.15 -5.52
N SER A 174 5.50 -6.38 -5.19
CA SER A 174 4.73 -7.57 -5.56
C SER A 174 3.38 -7.61 -4.84
N THR A 175 3.36 -7.42 -3.52
CA THR A 175 2.11 -7.32 -2.74
C THR A 175 1.24 -6.14 -3.19
N GLY A 176 1.83 -4.98 -3.46
CA GLY A 176 1.09 -3.84 -3.97
C GLY A 176 0.51 -4.07 -5.38
N LEU A 177 1.25 -4.76 -6.26
CA LEU A 177 0.77 -5.14 -7.60
C LEU A 177 -0.38 -6.16 -7.54
N PHE A 178 -0.37 -7.06 -6.55
CA PHE A 178 -1.50 -7.95 -6.26
C PHE A 178 -2.77 -7.13 -5.96
N PHE A 179 -2.71 -6.20 -4.99
CA PHE A 179 -3.86 -5.37 -4.62
C PHE A 179 -4.30 -4.44 -5.74
N PHE A 180 -3.35 -3.88 -6.50
CA PHE A 180 -3.66 -3.06 -7.67
C PHE A 180 -4.42 -3.86 -8.75
N THR A 181 -3.99 -5.11 -8.99
CA THR A 181 -4.65 -6.00 -9.96
C THR A 181 -6.05 -6.39 -9.50
N MET A 182 -6.23 -6.71 -8.21
CA MET A 182 -7.54 -6.96 -7.61
C MET A 182 -8.47 -5.76 -7.76
N GLY A 183 -7.98 -4.56 -7.44
CA GLY A 183 -8.74 -3.32 -7.56
C GLY A 183 -9.22 -3.06 -8.99
N ASN A 184 -8.37 -3.27 -10.00
CA ASN A 184 -8.77 -3.11 -11.39
C ASN A 184 -9.76 -4.19 -11.85
N TRP A 185 -9.55 -5.43 -11.44
CA TRP A 185 -10.43 -6.55 -11.82
C TRP A 185 -11.83 -6.38 -11.22
N LEU A 186 -11.93 -5.98 -9.96
CA LEU A 186 -13.19 -5.78 -9.25
C LEU A 186 -13.93 -4.51 -9.70
N SER A 187 -13.23 -3.41 -10.02
CA SER A 187 -13.87 -2.16 -10.49
C SER A 187 -14.62 -2.31 -11.80
N ASN A 188 -14.22 -3.28 -12.63
CA ASN A 188 -14.86 -3.57 -13.91
C ASN A 188 -16.10 -4.45 -13.78
N ARG A 189 -16.49 -4.84 -12.55
CA ARG A 189 -17.66 -5.69 -12.27
C ARG A 189 -18.64 -4.95 -11.38
N THR A 190 -19.91 -4.89 -11.79
CA THR A 190 -21.01 -4.57 -10.90
C THR A 190 -21.22 -5.76 -9.94
N LEU A 191 -20.76 -5.65 -8.69
CA LEU A 191 -20.94 -6.70 -7.67
C LEU A 191 -22.40 -6.93 -7.27
N GLU A 192 -23.32 -6.10 -7.77
CA GLU A 192 -24.77 -6.24 -7.61
C GLU A 192 -25.35 -7.53 -8.21
N VAL A 193 -24.61 -8.24 -9.09
CA VAL A 193 -25.21 -9.36 -9.87
C VAL A 193 -24.54 -10.72 -9.64
N ASP A 194 -23.32 -10.79 -9.07
CA ASP A 194 -22.60 -12.07 -8.91
C ASP A 194 -22.59 -12.56 -7.46
N GLY A 195 -23.62 -13.33 -7.09
CA GLY A 195 -23.74 -13.95 -5.77
C GLY A 195 -22.57 -14.87 -5.40
N LYS A 196 -21.79 -15.38 -6.37
CA LYS A 196 -20.58 -16.16 -6.07
C LYS A 196 -19.46 -15.28 -5.53
N ILE A 197 -19.31 -14.07 -6.08
CA ILE A 197 -18.30 -13.12 -5.59
C ILE A 197 -18.69 -12.65 -4.18
N GLN A 198 -19.97 -12.35 -3.93
CA GLN A 198 -20.44 -11.99 -2.59
C GLN A 198 -20.20 -13.11 -1.57
N PHE A 199 -20.44 -14.37 -1.95
CA PHE A 199 -20.18 -15.54 -1.12
C PHE A 199 -18.69 -15.73 -0.81
N ILE A 200 -17.82 -15.58 -1.81
CA ILE A 200 -16.36 -15.64 -1.63
C ILE A 200 -15.93 -14.55 -0.65
N ILE A 201 -16.38 -13.30 -0.86
CA ILE A 201 -16.11 -12.19 0.05
C ILE A 201 -16.55 -12.55 1.46
N ALA A 202 -17.80 -12.97 1.67
CA ALA A 202 -18.33 -13.33 2.98
C ALA A 202 -17.51 -14.42 3.69
N ILE A 203 -17.10 -15.49 2.99
CA ILE A 203 -16.21 -16.50 3.55
C ILE A 203 -14.86 -15.89 3.95
N THR A 204 -14.24 -15.10 3.08
CA THR A 204 -12.99 -14.43 3.41
C THR A 204 -13.08 -13.48 4.60
N LEU A 205 -14.27 -12.89 4.86
CA LEU A 205 -14.52 -12.08 6.04
C LEU A 205 -14.58 -12.93 7.31
N ILE A 206 -15.31 -14.04 7.26
CA ILE A 206 -15.43 -14.96 8.39
C ILE A 206 -14.04 -15.51 8.74
N LEU A 207 -13.25 -15.90 7.73
CA LEU A 207 -11.88 -16.36 7.92
C LEU A 207 -11.00 -15.29 8.57
N TYR A 208 -11.14 -14.01 8.18
CA TYR A 208 -10.39 -12.93 8.81
C TYR A 208 -10.82 -12.69 10.27
N ILE A 209 -12.12 -12.72 10.58
CA ILE A 209 -12.61 -12.54 11.96
C ILE A 209 -12.14 -13.68 12.87
N VAL A 210 -12.17 -14.93 12.36
CA VAL A 210 -11.74 -16.11 13.11
C VAL A 210 -10.21 -16.19 13.20
N TYR A 211 -9.51 -15.74 12.17
CA TYR A 211 -8.05 -15.80 12.08
C TYR A 211 -7.48 -14.45 11.59
N PRO A 212 -7.43 -13.43 12.47
CA PRO A 212 -6.91 -12.12 12.14
C PRO A 212 -5.48 -12.25 11.60
N SER A 213 -5.21 -11.56 10.49
CA SER A 213 -3.91 -11.61 9.82
C SER A 213 -3.49 -10.22 9.38
N ALA A 214 -2.27 -9.82 9.72
CA ALA A 214 -1.72 -8.54 9.31
C ALA A 214 -0.29 -8.68 8.79
N VAL A 215 0.01 -7.92 7.74
CA VAL A 215 1.33 -7.84 7.13
C VAL A 215 1.77 -6.38 7.14
N ASP A 216 2.97 -6.14 7.64
CA ASP A 216 3.68 -4.88 7.40
C ASP A 216 4.12 -4.88 5.93
N LEU A 217 3.48 -4.05 5.11
CA LEU A 217 3.80 -3.97 3.68
C LEU A 217 5.18 -3.39 3.40
N PHE A 218 5.70 -2.51 4.27
CA PHE A 218 7.00 -1.89 4.04
C PHE A 218 8.12 -2.93 4.17
N TYR A 219 8.06 -3.74 5.23
CA TYR A 219 9.00 -4.83 5.47
C TYR A 219 8.60 -6.15 4.81
N ASN A 220 7.40 -6.21 4.21
CA ASN A 220 6.77 -7.44 3.72
C ASN A 220 6.82 -8.56 4.78
N LYS A 221 6.51 -8.22 6.03
CA LYS A 221 6.63 -9.10 7.19
C LYS A 221 5.27 -9.35 7.81
N VAL A 222 4.90 -10.61 8.00
CA VAL A 222 3.73 -11.01 8.80
C VAL A 222 3.93 -10.51 10.22
N LEU A 223 3.02 -9.67 10.70
CA LEU A 223 2.96 -9.22 12.09
C LEU A 223 2.28 -10.28 12.95
N TYR A 224 1.16 -10.82 12.47
CA TYR A 224 0.43 -11.94 13.06
C TYR A 224 -0.44 -12.63 11.99
N GLY A 225 -0.83 -13.88 12.23
CA GLY A 225 -1.69 -14.66 11.35
C GLY A 225 -0.97 -15.23 10.13
N ASN A 226 -1.63 -15.21 8.96
CA ASN A 226 -1.14 -15.86 7.74
C ASN A 226 -1.08 -14.89 6.55
N TYR A 227 0.01 -14.97 5.79
CA TYR A 227 0.29 -14.11 4.65
C TYR A 227 -0.78 -14.17 3.54
N PHE A 228 -1.42 -15.33 3.33
CA PHE A 228 -2.45 -15.53 2.30
C PHE A 228 -3.88 -15.20 2.78
N ILE A 229 -4.10 -15.13 4.10
CA ILE A 229 -5.38 -14.68 4.66
C ILE A 229 -5.41 -13.15 4.67
N TYR A 230 -4.27 -12.50 4.87
CA TYR A 230 -4.17 -11.03 4.90
C TYR A 230 -4.88 -10.28 3.74
N PRO A 231 -4.75 -10.68 2.45
CA PRO A 231 -5.38 -9.95 1.35
C PRO A 231 -6.91 -9.97 1.36
N SER A 232 -7.50 -10.93 2.07
CA SER A 232 -8.94 -11.18 2.17
C SER A 232 -9.73 -10.03 2.84
N ALA A 233 -9.00 -9.14 3.52
CA ALA A 233 -9.54 -7.98 4.20
C ALA A 233 -9.83 -6.76 3.34
N VAL A 234 -9.12 -6.59 2.22
CA VAL A 234 -9.34 -5.44 1.33
C VAL A 234 -10.69 -5.55 0.63
N ASP A 235 -11.11 -6.80 0.39
CA ASP A 235 -12.42 -7.14 -0.17
C ASP A 235 -13.58 -6.71 0.75
N LEU A 236 -13.39 -6.71 2.09
CA LEU A 236 -14.34 -6.19 3.10
C LEU A 236 -14.71 -4.73 2.83
N PHE A 237 -13.68 -3.91 2.58
CA PHE A 237 -13.87 -2.47 2.40
C PHE A 237 -14.39 -2.13 1.01
N TYR A 238 -13.95 -2.83 -0.03
CA TYR A 238 -14.49 -2.62 -1.38
C TYR A 238 -16.01 -2.82 -1.43
N ASN A 239 -16.50 -3.90 -0.83
CA ASN A 239 -17.93 -4.19 -0.80
C ASN A 239 -18.70 -3.19 0.08
N LYS A 240 -18.18 -2.88 1.28
CA LYS A 240 -18.88 -2.00 2.24
C LYS A 240 -18.87 -0.52 1.85
N VAL A 241 -17.85 -0.04 1.14
CA VAL A 241 -17.76 1.38 0.72
C VAL A 241 -18.60 1.67 -0.53
N LEU A 242 -18.70 0.73 -1.47
CA LEU A 242 -19.52 0.92 -2.68
C LEU A 242 -21.00 0.53 -2.49
N TYR A 243 -21.30 -0.46 -1.65
CA TYR A 243 -22.68 -0.95 -1.46
C TYR A 243 -23.29 -0.53 -0.12
N GLY A 244 -22.47 -0.09 0.83
CA GLY A 244 -22.91 0.35 2.14
C GLY A 244 -22.95 1.87 2.26
N ASN A 245 -24.13 2.45 2.02
CA ASN A 245 -24.53 3.74 2.62
C ASN A 245 -24.43 3.78 4.17
N TYR A 246 -23.89 2.73 4.81
CA TYR A 246 -23.78 2.58 6.26
C TYR A 246 -22.60 3.31 6.89
N PHE A 247 -21.47 3.51 6.19
CA PHE A 247 -20.37 4.31 6.75
C PHE A 247 -20.71 5.81 6.77
N ILE A 248 -21.51 6.25 5.78
CA ILE A 248 -22.10 7.60 5.75
C ILE A 248 -23.15 7.73 6.87
N TRP A 249 -23.99 6.72 7.11
CA TRP A 249 -24.93 6.74 8.23
C TRP A 249 -24.26 6.89 9.59
N MET A 250 -23.14 6.20 9.82
CA MET A 250 -22.41 6.29 11.10
C MET A 250 -21.75 7.65 11.33
N ILE A 251 -21.43 8.40 10.26
CA ILE A 251 -20.88 9.76 10.33
C ILE A 251 -21.99 10.83 10.35
N HIS A 252 -23.15 10.55 9.73
CA HIS A 252 -24.31 11.45 9.72
C HIS A 252 -25.23 11.27 10.94
N SER A 253 -24.93 10.31 11.82
CA SER A 253 -25.66 10.05 13.07
C SER A 253 -24.92 10.56 14.32
N VAL A 254 -23.98 11.50 14.13
CA VAL A 254 -23.35 12.29 15.21
C VAL A 254 -23.69 13.76 15.02
#